data_AF-A0A371LU30-F1
#
_entry.id   AF-A0A371LU30-F1
#
_cell.length_a   1.000
_cell.length_b   1.000
_cell.length_c   1.000
_cell.angle_alpha   90.00
_cell.angle_beta   90.00
_cell.angle_gamma   90.00
#
_symmetry.space_group_name_H-M   'P 1'
#
loop_
_entity.id
_entity.type
_entity.pdbx_description
1 polymer ?
#
loop_
_entity_poly.entity_id
_entity_poly.type
_entity_poly.pdbx_seq_one_letter_code
_entity_poly.pdbx_strand_id
1 'polypeptide(L)'
;MLSWNEREQRLRTLLRVYVFMTVYAIVSVSLPILIDPPGDGLFHSAVLRVLLVCCTIGLLIGAAIYLDKRPLEEYGLEPNRGWIFDLFAGLVIGGTIPTGSVLLGVAGGWITVGGTGYTLTAIFLRDVSLAVVIITGIAVVEELVFRGYVLTNAVEGMDLQWVSETTTIATAWSVSALLFAIAHPAPTLVAGLHFLSAGLLLGFA
;
A
#
# COMPACT_ATOMS: atom_id res chain seq x y z
N MET A 1 -16.91 -18.68 -20.57
CA MET A 1 -17.39 -17.28 -20.64
C MET A 1 -17.27 -16.49 -19.32
N LEU A 2 -16.71 -17.06 -18.24
CA LEU A 2 -16.47 -16.35 -16.97
C LEU A 2 -15.13 -15.63 -16.90
N SER A 3 -14.12 -16.06 -17.68
CA SER A 3 -12.76 -15.56 -17.57
C SER A 3 -12.40 -14.41 -18.51
N TRP A 4 -12.99 -14.40 -19.70
CA TRP A 4 -12.65 -13.47 -20.78
C TRP A 4 -13.81 -12.50 -21.06
N ASN A 5 -13.48 -11.22 -21.26
CA ASN A 5 -14.40 -10.19 -21.72
C ASN A 5 -14.18 -9.97 -23.21
N GLU A 6 -15.09 -10.48 -24.04
CA GLU A 6 -15.01 -10.36 -25.50
C GLU A 6 -15.16 -8.92 -26.01
N ARG A 7 -15.81 -8.02 -25.25
CA ARG A 7 -15.97 -6.62 -25.68
C ARG A 7 -14.66 -5.84 -25.54
N GLU A 8 -13.92 -6.12 -24.47
CA GLU A 8 -12.66 -5.43 -24.15
C GLU A 8 -11.42 -6.23 -24.56
N GLN A 9 -11.62 -7.45 -25.07
CA GLN A 9 -10.56 -8.39 -25.49
C GLN A 9 -9.49 -8.58 -24.40
N ARG A 10 -9.93 -8.76 -23.15
CA ARG A 10 -9.07 -8.96 -21.96
C ARG A 10 -9.74 -9.80 -20.88
N LEU A 11 -8.97 -10.23 -19.87
CA LEU A 11 -9.50 -10.98 -18.73
C LEU A 11 -10.47 -10.13 -17.91
N ARG A 12 -11.48 -10.77 -17.28
CA ARG A 12 -12.38 -10.06 -16.36
C ARG A 12 -11.63 -9.57 -15.13
N THR A 13 -12.07 -8.42 -14.61
CA THR A 13 -11.47 -7.71 -13.47
C THR A 13 -11.11 -8.60 -12.28
N LEU A 14 -12.04 -9.45 -11.81
CA LEU A 14 -11.77 -10.32 -10.66
C LEU A 14 -10.57 -11.25 -10.89
N LEU A 15 -10.40 -11.76 -12.12
CA LEU A 15 -9.25 -12.61 -12.44
C LEU A 15 -7.96 -11.81 -12.58
N ARG A 16 -8.02 -10.58 -13.12
CA ARG A 16 -6.86 -9.70 -13.22
C ARG A 16 -6.32 -9.36 -11.83
N VAL A 17 -7.20 -8.94 -10.92
CA VAL A 17 -6.89 -8.71 -9.50
C VAL A 17 -6.36 -9.97 -8.82
N TYR A 18 -7.01 -11.13 -9.01
CA TYR A 18 -6.56 -12.39 -8.41
C TYR A 18 -5.16 -12.79 -8.87
N VAL A 19 -4.88 -12.75 -10.18
CA VAL A 19 -3.55 -13.08 -10.73
C VAL A 19 -2.50 -12.12 -10.20
N PHE A 20 -2.76 -10.81 -10.24
CA PHE A 20 -1.84 -9.80 -9.71
C PHE A 20 -1.52 -10.02 -8.23
N MET A 21 -2.54 -10.18 -7.39
CA MET A 21 -2.37 -10.39 -5.94
C MET A 21 -1.64 -11.69 -5.64
N THR A 22 -1.86 -12.75 -6.44
CA THR A 22 -1.15 -14.02 -6.29
C THR A 22 0.33 -13.86 -6.61
N VAL A 23 0.68 -13.22 -7.72
CA VAL A 23 2.08 -12.98 -8.11
C VAL A 23 2.77 -12.06 -7.11
N TYR A 24 2.09 -10.99 -6.68
CA TYR A 24 2.58 -10.09 -5.63
C TYR A 24 2.86 -10.85 -4.33
N ALA A 25 1.93 -11.69 -3.86
CA ALA A 25 2.11 -12.49 -2.67
C ALA A 25 3.33 -13.42 -2.78
N ILE A 26 3.48 -14.12 -3.91
CA ILE A 26 4.64 -14.99 -4.18
C ILE A 26 5.94 -14.19 -4.10
N VAL A 27 6.02 -13.03 -4.74
CA VAL A 27 7.21 -12.16 -4.72
C VAL A 27 7.51 -11.69 -3.29
N SER A 28 6.50 -11.18 -2.58
CA SER A 28 6.66 -10.64 -1.22
C SER A 28 7.14 -11.68 -0.21
N VAL A 29 6.72 -12.94 -0.35
CA VAL A 29 7.12 -14.05 0.53
C VAL A 29 8.47 -14.63 0.12
N SER A 30 8.75 -14.74 -1.18
CA SER A 30 9.97 -15.39 -1.67
C SER A 30 11.20 -14.50 -1.55
N LEU A 31 11.04 -13.17 -1.68
CA LEU A 31 12.18 -12.23 -1.72
C LEU A 31 13.05 -12.28 -0.46
N PRO A 32 12.49 -12.27 0.78
CA PRO A 32 13.30 -12.44 2.00
C PRO A 32 13.96 -13.82 2.12
N ILE A 33 13.35 -14.87 1.55
CA ILE A 33 13.88 -16.25 1.62
C ILE A 33 15.09 -16.42 0.69
N LEU A 34 15.08 -15.74 -0.46
CA LEU A 34 16.13 -15.86 -1.48
C LEU A 34 17.39 -15.04 -1.16
N ILE A 35 17.34 -14.15 -0.18
CA ILE A 35 18.43 -13.22 0.17
C ILE A 35 18.92 -13.56 1.59
N ASP A 36 19.94 -14.42 1.71
CA ASP A 36 20.49 -14.98 2.98
C ASP A 36 21.97 -14.56 3.22
N PRO A 37 22.46 -14.31 4.47
CA PRO A 37 21.88 -14.62 5.77
C PRO A 37 20.96 -13.54 6.37
N PRO A 38 20.11 -13.90 7.36
CA PRO A 38 19.23 -12.96 8.04
C PRO A 38 20.09 -12.00 8.87
N GLY A 39 20.17 -10.76 8.41
CA GLY A 39 20.55 -9.63 9.23
C GLY A 39 19.28 -8.97 9.76
N ASP A 40 19.15 -8.86 11.08
CA ASP A 40 18.13 -8.03 11.76
C ASP A 40 18.39 -6.52 11.61
N GLY A 41 19.41 -6.15 10.83
CA GLY A 41 19.84 -4.77 10.62
C GLY A 41 19.00 -4.00 9.61
N LEU A 42 18.80 -2.72 9.89
CA LEU A 42 18.08 -1.76 9.04
C LEU A 42 18.56 -1.74 7.58
N PHE A 43 19.85 -1.96 7.33
CA PHE A 43 20.38 -1.95 5.97
C PHE A 43 19.81 -3.10 5.12
N HIS A 44 19.77 -4.31 5.67
CA HIS A 44 19.21 -5.47 4.99
C HIS A 44 17.71 -5.25 4.72
N SER A 45 16.96 -4.77 5.72
CA SER A 45 15.55 -4.42 5.54
C SER A 45 15.35 -3.35 4.45
N ALA A 46 16.19 -2.31 4.40
CA ALA A 46 16.10 -1.28 3.38
C ALA A 46 16.34 -1.85 1.97
N VAL A 47 17.34 -2.73 1.80
CA VAL A 47 17.60 -3.42 0.53
C VAL A 47 16.40 -4.26 0.09
N LEU A 48 15.83 -5.06 1.00
CA LEU A 48 14.62 -5.85 0.70
C LEU A 48 13.46 -4.97 0.26
N ARG A 49 13.25 -3.81 0.91
CA ARG A 49 12.18 -2.88 0.53
C ARG A 49 12.40 -2.26 -0.83
N VAL A 50 13.63 -1.84 -1.15
CA VAL A 50 13.97 -1.32 -2.48
C VAL A 50 13.71 -2.37 -3.57
N LEU A 51 14.15 -3.61 -3.34
CA LEU A 51 13.90 -4.70 -4.29
C LEU A 51 12.41 -4.99 -4.45
N LEU A 52 11.65 -5.01 -3.36
CA LEU A 52 10.19 -5.21 -3.42
C LEU A 52 9.50 -4.08 -4.19
N VAL A 53 9.92 -2.82 -4.03
CA VAL A 53 9.43 -1.68 -4.83
C VAL A 53 9.72 -1.94 -6.32
N CYS A 54 10.95 -2.29 -6.68
CA CYS A 54 11.32 -2.58 -8.07
C CYS A 54 10.49 -3.72 -8.67
N CYS A 55 10.30 -4.82 -7.92
CA CYS A 55 9.48 -5.93 -8.37
C CYS A 55 8.00 -5.55 -8.50
N THR A 56 7.48 -4.72 -7.59
CA THR A 56 6.08 -4.24 -7.62
C THR A 56 5.84 -3.32 -8.81
N ILE A 57 6.77 -2.40 -9.11
CA ILE A 57 6.72 -1.57 -10.31
C ILE A 57 6.77 -2.44 -11.56
N GLY A 58 7.68 -3.42 -11.62
CA GLY A 58 7.77 -4.36 -12.74
C GLY A 58 6.48 -5.17 -12.94
N LEU A 59 5.87 -5.61 -11.84
CA LEU A 59 4.58 -6.31 -11.85
C LEU A 59 3.45 -5.40 -12.35
N LEU A 60 3.39 -4.15 -11.89
CA LEU A 60 2.40 -3.17 -12.32
C LEU A 60 2.54 -2.86 -13.82
N ILE A 61 3.76 -2.65 -14.32
CA ILE A 61 4.03 -2.48 -15.75
C ILE A 61 3.59 -3.70 -16.55
N GLY A 62 3.93 -4.91 -16.07
CA GLY A 62 3.49 -6.15 -16.70
C GLY A 62 1.97 -6.27 -16.74
N ALA A 63 1.28 -5.93 -15.65
CA ALA A 63 -0.17 -5.93 -15.61
C ALA A 63 -0.78 -4.89 -16.55
N ALA A 64 -0.23 -3.67 -16.60
CA ALA A 64 -0.64 -2.60 -17.50
C ALA A 64 -0.58 -3.03 -18.97
N ILE A 65 0.52 -3.66 -19.37
CA ILE A 65 0.78 -4.07 -20.76
C ILE A 65 -0.01 -5.33 -21.13
N TYR A 66 0.03 -6.36 -20.28
CA TYR A 66 -0.44 -7.70 -20.66
C TYR A 66 -1.86 -8.04 -20.16
N LEU A 67 -2.26 -7.53 -18.99
CA LEU A 67 -3.56 -7.87 -18.37
C LEU A 67 -4.61 -6.80 -18.67
N ASP A 68 -4.29 -5.55 -18.39
CA ASP A 68 -5.24 -4.44 -18.41
C ASP A 68 -5.27 -3.71 -19.74
N LYS A 69 -4.15 -3.70 -20.47
CA LYS A 69 -3.95 -2.95 -21.72
C LYS A 69 -4.29 -1.47 -21.57
N ARG A 70 -3.83 -0.87 -20.46
CA ARG A 70 -4.09 0.53 -20.09
C ARG A 70 -2.78 1.30 -19.84
N PRO A 71 -2.76 2.62 -20.04
CA PRO A 71 -1.65 3.49 -19.63
C PRO A 71 -1.39 3.42 -18.12
N LEU A 72 -0.15 3.72 -17.69
CA LEU A 72 0.24 3.63 -16.27
C LEU A 72 -0.37 4.75 -15.42
N GLU A 73 -0.68 5.86 -16.07
CA GLU A 73 -1.31 7.04 -15.52
C GLU A 73 -2.67 6.71 -14.88
N GLU A 74 -3.41 5.75 -15.45
CA GLU A 74 -4.68 5.27 -14.91
C GLU A 74 -4.56 4.54 -13.55
N TYR A 75 -3.35 4.20 -13.10
CA TYR A 75 -3.12 3.66 -11.76
C TYR A 75 -2.76 4.74 -10.71
N GLY A 76 -3.01 6.03 -11.00
CA GLY A 76 -2.73 7.15 -10.10
C GLY A 76 -1.30 7.68 -10.18
N LEU A 77 -0.54 7.28 -11.21
CA LEU A 77 0.85 7.71 -11.46
C LEU A 77 0.90 8.96 -12.33
N GLU A 78 0.27 10.04 -11.87
CA GLU A 78 0.22 11.32 -12.59
C GLU A 78 0.95 12.41 -11.79
N PRO A 79 2.21 12.75 -12.08
CA PRO A 79 2.98 13.75 -11.34
C PRO A 79 2.54 15.19 -11.70
N ASN A 80 1.28 15.50 -11.43
CA ASN A 80 0.67 16.80 -11.61
C ASN A 80 0.60 17.56 -10.25
N ARG A 81 0.08 18.78 -10.26
CA ARG A 81 -0.02 19.59 -9.02
C ARG A 81 -0.97 18.99 -7.98
N GLY A 82 -2.03 18.30 -8.42
CA GLY A 82 -2.96 17.59 -7.55
C GLY A 82 -2.25 16.47 -6.81
N TRP A 83 -1.53 15.63 -7.54
CA TRP A 83 -0.75 14.53 -6.95
C TRP A 83 0.25 15.00 -5.89
N ILE A 84 0.93 16.12 -6.12
CA ILE A 84 1.83 16.72 -5.11
C ILE A 84 1.04 17.17 -3.89
N PHE A 85 -0.14 17.78 -4.08
CA PHE A 85 -1.01 18.19 -2.97
C PHE A 85 -1.48 16.97 -2.17
N ASP A 86 -1.88 15.90 -2.84
CA ASP A 86 -2.35 14.66 -2.21
C ASP A 86 -1.22 13.98 -1.43
N LEU A 87 0.01 14.00 -1.96
CA LEU A 87 1.21 13.56 -1.24
C LEU A 87 1.41 14.36 0.06
N PHE A 88 1.31 15.69 0.01
CA PHE A 88 1.43 16.53 1.22
C PHE A 88 0.27 16.31 2.19
N ALA A 89 -0.96 16.17 1.70
CA ALA A 89 -2.12 15.86 2.53
C ALA A 89 -1.92 14.52 3.26
N GLY A 90 -1.47 13.49 2.54
CA GLY A 90 -1.11 12.19 3.09
C GLY A 90 -0.02 12.27 4.15
N LEU A 91 1.05 13.04 3.92
CA LEU A 91 2.10 13.27 4.91
C LEU A 91 1.57 13.97 6.17
N VAL A 92 0.69 14.96 6.03
CA VAL A 92 0.07 15.66 7.16
C VAL A 92 -0.84 14.72 7.95
N ILE A 93 -1.74 13.98 7.29
CA ILE A 93 -2.65 13.05 7.94
C ILE A 93 -1.86 11.92 8.62
N GLY A 94 -0.95 11.30 7.88
CA GLY A 94 -0.11 10.20 8.34
C GLY A 94 0.87 10.59 9.45
N GLY A 95 1.32 11.84 9.50
CA GLY A 95 2.12 12.36 10.62
C GLY A 95 1.27 12.74 11.83
N THR A 96 0.09 13.31 11.62
CA THR A 96 -0.78 13.83 12.69
C THR A 96 -1.38 12.71 13.53
N ILE A 97 -1.87 11.63 12.92
CA ILE A 97 -2.52 10.53 13.63
C ILE A 97 -1.59 9.87 14.67
N PRO A 98 -0.40 9.37 14.32
CA PRO A 98 0.50 8.75 15.29
C PRO A 98 1.03 9.77 16.30
N THR A 99 1.37 10.99 15.87
CA THR A 99 1.85 12.04 16.78
C THR A 99 0.79 12.41 17.81
N GLY A 100 -0.46 12.63 17.38
CA GLY A 100 -1.58 12.93 18.26
C GLY A 100 -1.86 11.77 19.22
N SER A 101 -1.80 10.53 18.74
CA SER A 101 -1.98 9.34 19.58
C SER A 101 -0.94 9.26 20.71
N VAL A 102 0.34 9.53 20.39
CA VAL A 102 1.41 9.58 21.39
C VAL A 102 1.22 10.74 22.37
N LEU A 103 0.90 11.94 21.88
CA LEU A 103 0.67 13.11 22.73
C LEU A 103 -0.49 12.91 23.71
N LEU A 104 -1.59 12.32 23.25
CA LEU A 104 -2.72 11.95 24.11
C LEU A 104 -2.30 10.87 25.12
N GLY A 105 -1.49 9.91 24.71
CA GLY A 105 -0.89 8.92 25.59
C GLY A 105 -0.06 9.53 26.72
N VAL A 106 0.75 10.53 26.40
CA VAL A 106 1.55 11.27 27.37
C VAL A 106 0.67 12.11 28.30
N ALA A 107 -0.29 12.86 27.74
CA ALA A 107 -1.21 13.68 28.52
C ALA A 107 -2.12 12.85 29.46
N GLY A 108 -2.52 11.65 29.03
CA GLY A 108 -3.29 10.70 29.82
C GLY A 108 -2.45 9.91 30.83
N GLY A 109 -1.13 10.07 30.84
CA GLY A 109 -0.22 9.32 31.73
C GLY A 109 -0.04 7.84 31.36
N TRP A 110 -0.48 7.41 30.17
CA TRP A 110 -0.30 6.04 29.67
C TRP A 110 1.07 5.82 29.02
N ILE A 111 1.69 6.90 28.52
CA ILE A 111 3.02 6.89 27.92
C ILE A 111 3.94 7.80 28.73
N THR A 112 5.07 7.28 29.19
CA THR A 112 6.15 8.08 29.77
C THR A 112 7.23 8.33 28.73
N VAL A 113 7.60 9.59 28.52
CA VAL A 113 8.73 9.94 27.65
C VAL A 113 10.02 9.70 28.42
N GLY A 114 10.83 8.74 27.97
CA GLY A 114 12.06 8.34 28.67
C GLY A 114 13.13 9.42 28.70
N GLY A 115 13.73 9.73 27.54
CA GLY A 115 14.77 10.75 27.42
C GLY A 115 14.71 11.47 26.08
N THR A 116 15.00 12.77 26.08
CA THR A 116 14.95 13.65 24.90
C THR A 116 16.33 13.90 24.27
N GLY A 117 17.39 13.31 24.84
CA GLY A 117 18.77 13.50 24.39
C GLY A 117 19.17 12.49 23.33
N TYR A 118 18.96 12.82 22.06
CA TYR A 118 19.62 12.12 20.95
C TYR A 118 20.88 12.89 20.55
N THR A 119 22.02 12.21 20.57
CA THR A 119 23.25 12.77 19.98
C THR A 119 23.20 12.52 18.48
N LEU A 120 23.27 13.59 17.68
CA LEU A 120 23.39 13.51 16.23
C LEU A 120 24.76 12.92 15.86
N THR A 121 24.82 11.59 15.79
CA THR A 121 25.97 10.83 15.34
C THR A 121 25.78 10.38 13.89
N ALA A 122 26.87 10.04 13.21
CA ALA A 122 26.79 9.46 11.86
C ALA A 122 25.96 8.16 11.83
N ILE A 123 26.03 7.36 12.90
CA ILE A 123 25.25 6.12 13.05
C ILE A 123 23.75 6.45 13.16
N PHE A 124 23.38 7.43 13.99
CA PHE A 124 21.99 7.86 14.12
C PHE A 124 21.41 8.35 12.78
N LEU A 125 22.15 9.23 12.08
CA LEU A 125 21.70 9.75 10.78
C LEU A 125 21.56 8.64 9.73
N ARG A 126 22.48 7.66 9.72
CA ARG A 126 22.38 6.47 8.86
C ARG A 126 21.11 5.68 9.18
N ASP A 127 20.86 5.37 10.45
CA ASP A 127 19.74 4.52 10.86
C ASP A 127 18.39 5.19 10.60
N VAL A 128 18.27 6.51 10.83
CA VAL A 128 17.10 7.30 10.45
C VAL A 128 16.89 7.29 8.94
N SER A 129 17.97 7.45 8.16
CA SER A 129 17.88 7.42 6.69
C SER A 129 17.41 6.05 6.18
N LEU A 130 17.91 4.96 6.76
CA LEU A 130 17.46 3.60 6.43
C LEU A 130 16.00 3.37 6.83
N ALA A 131 15.57 3.86 8.00
CA ALA A 131 14.18 3.80 8.40
C ALA A 131 13.26 4.55 7.42
N VAL A 132 13.67 5.75 6.96
CA VAL A 132 12.94 6.52 5.94
C VAL A 132 12.81 5.73 4.63
N VAL A 133 13.88 5.07 4.17
CA VAL A 133 13.82 4.21 2.97
C VAL A 133 12.85 3.05 3.18
N ILE A 134 12.88 2.40 4.35
CA ILE A 134 12.01 1.26 4.67
C ILE A 134 10.54 1.70 4.64
N ILE A 135 10.18 2.75 5.39
CA ILE A 135 8.78 3.20 5.49
C ILE A 135 8.27 3.75 4.15
N THR A 136 9.11 4.44 3.40
CA THR A 136 8.74 4.94 2.06
C THR A 136 8.52 3.77 1.11
N GLY A 137 9.39 2.76 1.14
CA GLY A 137 9.22 1.57 0.31
C GLY A 137 7.95 0.79 0.64
N ILE A 138 7.59 0.69 1.93
CA ILE A 138 6.31 0.11 2.36
C ILE A 138 5.14 0.92 1.79
N ALA A 139 5.14 2.24 2.01
CA ALA A 139 4.08 3.12 1.53
C ALA A 139 3.89 3.05 0.01
N VAL A 140 4.99 3.08 -0.76
CA VAL A 140 4.93 2.97 -2.23
C VAL A 140 4.35 1.64 -2.66
N VAL A 141 4.80 0.51 -2.08
CA VAL A 141 4.28 -0.81 -2.45
C VAL A 141 2.79 -0.92 -2.13
N GLU A 142 2.38 -0.50 -0.93
CA GLU A 142 0.98 -0.55 -0.52
C GLU A 142 0.09 0.34 -1.39
N GLU A 143 0.54 1.54 -1.73
CA GLU A 143 -0.19 2.46 -2.59
C GLU A 143 -0.38 1.87 -3.99
N LEU A 144 0.70 1.39 -4.63
CA LEU A 144 0.65 0.81 -5.97
C LEU A 144 -0.23 -0.45 -6.03
N VAL A 145 -0.17 -1.31 -5.02
CA VAL A 145 -0.91 -2.57 -4.99
C VAL A 145 -2.38 -2.32 -4.70
N PHE A 146 -2.72 -1.62 -3.61
CA PHE A 146 -4.08 -1.57 -3.12
C PHE A 146 -4.90 -0.42 -3.72
N ARG A 147 -4.31 0.76 -3.94
CA ARG A 147 -5.00 1.90 -4.57
C ARG A 147 -4.78 1.88 -6.07
N GLY A 148 -3.52 1.82 -6.47
CA GLY A 148 -3.13 1.79 -7.87
C GLY A 148 -3.83 0.64 -8.59
N TYR A 149 -3.55 -0.61 -8.23
CA TYR A 149 -4.06 -1.76 -8.97
C TYR A 149 -5.44 -2.25 -8.52
N VAL A 150 -5.60 -2.63 -7.25
CA VAL A 150 -6.81 -3.30 -6.74
C VAL A 150 -8.04 -2.39 -6.80
N LEU A 151 -7.95 -1.17 -6.27
CA LEU A 151 -9.09 -0.24 -6.24
C LEU A 151 -9.50 0.19 -7.65
N THR A 152 -8.55 0.62 -8.49
CA THR A 152 -8.81 0.99 -9.89
C THR A 152 -9.53 -0.11 -10.65
N ASN A 153 -9.04 -1.35 -10.55
CA ASN A 153 -9.69 -2.48 -11.18
C ASN A 153 -11.08 -2.74 -10.55
N ALA A 154 -11.21 -2.69 -9.23
CA ALA A 154 -12.50 -2.91 -8.56
C ALA A 154 -13.57 -1.91 -9.00
N VAL A 155 -13.23 -0.62 -9.12
CA VAL A 155 -14.15 0.42 -9.64
C VAL A 155 -14.62 0.05 -11.04
N GLU A 156 -13.68 -0.25 -11.94
CA GLU A 156 -13.98 -0.64 -13.33
C GLU A 156 -14.86 -1.91 -13.42
N GLY A 157 -14.58 -2.92 -12.59
CA GLY A 157 -15.34 -4.16 -12.58
C GLY A 157 -16.74 -4.05 -11.98
N MET A 158 -16.99 -2.99 -11.20
CA MET A 158 -18.27 -2.73 -10.53
C MET A 158 -19.09 -1.63 -11.19
N ASP A 159 -18.56 -0.97 -12.23
CA ASP A 159 -19.24 0.06 -13.01
C ASP A 159 -20.34 -0.55 -13.90
N LEU A 160 -21.44 -0.94 -13.26
CA LEU A 160 -22.62 -1.51 -13.88
C LEU A 160 -23.63 -0.40 -14.15
N GLN A 161 -24.23 -0.37 -15.34
CA GLN A 161 -25.15 0.68 -15.79
C GLN A 161 -26.35 0.97 -14.86
N TRP A 162 -26.68 0.05 -13.95
CA TRP A 162 -27.80 0.18 -12.99
C TRP A 162 -27.35 0.51 -11.56
N VAL A 163 -26.05 0.66 -11.31
CA VAL A 163 -25.48 1.03 -10.01
C VAL A 163 -25.03 2.48 -10.07
N SER A 164 -25.36 3.27 -9.04
CA SER A 164 -24.88 4.66 -8.96
C SER A 164 -23.35 4.69 -8.79
N GLU A 165 -22.70 5.70 -9.38
CA GLU A 165 -21.25 5.94 -9.23
C GLU A 165 -20.77 5.91 -7.77
N THR A 166 -21.50 6.59 -6.86
CA THR A 166 -21.15 6.61 -5.43
C THR A 166 -21.13 5.21 -4.81
N THR A 167 -22.09 4.35 -5.18
CA THR A 167 -22.16 2.97 -4.69
C THR A 167 -21.02 2.12 -5.28
N THR A 168 -20.68 2.32 -6.56
CA THR A 168 -19.54 1.66 -7.22
C THR A 168 -18.24 1.98 -6.49
N ILE A 169 -17.96 3.27 -6.27
CA ILE A 169 -16.74 3.73 -5.58
C ILE A 169 -16.71 3.21 -4.15
N ALA A 170 -17.79 3.37 -3.37
CA ALA A 170 -17.83 2.92 -1.98
C ALA A 170 -17.62 1.41 -1.83
N THR A 171 -18.18 0.62 -2.76
CA THR A 171 -18.02 -0.84 -2.75
C THR A 171 -16.60 -1.24 -3.14
N ALA A 172 -16.04 -0.66 -4.20
CA ALA A 172 -14.67 -0.92 -4.63
C ALA A 172 -13.64 -0.52 -3.56
N TRP A 173 -13.84 0.64 -2.92
CA TRP A 173 -13.05 1.11 -1.78
C TRP A 173 -13.10 0.15 -0.62
N SER A 174 -14.28 -0.33 -0.24
CA SER A 174 -14.45 -1.33 0.82
C SER A 174 -13.75 -2.65 0.50
N VAL A 175 -13.80 -3.10 -0.76
CA VAL A 175 -13.10 -4.32 -1.19
C VAL A 175 -11.59 -4.15 -1.14
N SER A 176 -11.05 -3.01 -1.59
CA SER A 176 -9.62 -2.72 -1.49
C SER A 176 -9.16 -2.69 -0.02
N ALA A 177 -9.92 -2.02 0.86
CA ALA A 177 -9.63 -1.97 2.30
C ALA A 177 -9.67 -3.36 2.96
N LEU A 178 -10.61 -4.22 2.56
CA LEU A 178 -10.70 -5.58 3.07
C LEU A 178 -9.51 -6.44 2.60
N LEU A 179 -9.12 -6.34 1.33
CA LEU A 179 -7.95 -7.05 0.81
C LEU A 179 -6.66 -6.57 1.47
N PHE A 180 -6.55 -5.26 1.73
CA PHE A 180 -5.46 -4.69 2.53
C PHE A 180 -5.42 -5.33 3.92
N ALA A 181 -6.54 -5.39 4.64
CA ALA A 181 -6.58 -5.99 5.96
C ALA A 181 -6.23 -7.49 5.95
N ILE A 182 -6.71 -8.25 4.97
CA ILE A 182 -6.42 -9.70 4.83
C ILE A 182 -4.94 -9.94 4.52
N ALA A 183 -4.30 -9.06 3.76
CA ALA A 183 -2.87 -9.17 3.45
C ALA A 183 -1.96 -8.95 4.67
N HIS A 184 -2.50 -8.42 5.77
CA HIS A 184 -1.77 -8.17 7.00
C HIS A 184 -2.06 -9.23 8.06
N PRO A 185 -1.05 -9.97 8.56
CA PRO A 185 -1.24 -10.89 9.66
C PRO A 185 -1.77 -10.18 10.91
N ALA A 186 -2.96 -10.55 11.34
CA ALA A 186 -3.62 -9.99 12.52
C ALA A 186 -3.90 -11.10 13.55
N PRO A 187 -3.14 -11.17 14.67
CA PRO A 187 -3.35 -12.20 15.69
C PRO A 187 -4.61 -12.00 16.52
N THR A 188 -5.23 -10.81 16.44
CA THR A 188 -6.43 -10.45 17.19
C THR A 188 -7.41 -9.69 16.30
N LEU A 189 -8.69 -9.69 16.68
CA LEU A 189 -9.71 -8.89 16.00
C LEU A 189 -9.36 -7.39 16.03
N VAL A 190 -8.79 -6.89 17.12
CA VAL A 190 -8.39 -5.47 17.25
C VAL A 190 -7.31 -5.11 16.22
N ALA A 191 -6.31 -5.98 16.03
CA ALA A 191 -5.29 -5.78 14.99
C ALA A 191 -5.90 -5.82 13.59
N GLY A 192 -6.84 -6.74 13.34
CA GLY A 192 -7.55 -6.82 12.05
C GLY A 192 -8.38 -5.56 11.77
N LEU A 193 -9.11 -5.06 12.77
CA LEU A 193 -9.87 -3.82 12.68
C LEU A 193 -8.96 -2.59 12.50
N HIS A 194 -7.77 -2.59 13.09
CA HIS A 194 -6.76 -1.55 12.85
C HIS A 194 -6.38 -1.52 11.36
N PHE A 195 -5.99 -2.65 10.78
CA PHE A 195 -5.61 -2.70 9.37
C PHE A 195 -6.77 -2.38 8.44
N LEU A 196 -7.99 -2.84 8.76
CA LEU A 196 -9.19 -2.46 8.01
C LEU A 196 -9.44 -0.95 8.06
N SER A 197 -9.30 -0.33 9.24
CA SER A 197 -9.49 1.12 9.42
C SER A 197 -8.42 1.91 8.66
N ALA A 198 -7.16 1.46 8.69
CA ALA A 198 -6.08 2.04 7.90
C ALA A 198 -6.36 1.88 6.39
N GLY A 199 -6.81 0.70 5.97
CA GLY A 199 -7.21 0.41 4.59
C GLY A 199 -8.39 1.26 4.12
N LEU A 200 -9.33 1.63 4.99
CA LEU A 200 -10.37 2.60 4.65
C LEU A 200 -9.77 4.00 4.54
N LEU A 201 -9.10 4.49 5.59
CA LEU A 201 -8.51 5.83 5.65
C LEU A 201 -7.65 6.14 4.42
N LEU A 202 -6.73 5.25 4.07
CA LEU A 202 -5.80 5.44 2.97
C LEU A 202 -6.49 5.41 1.59
N GLY A 203 -7.71 4.89 1.47
CA GLY A 203 -8.42 4.78 0.18
C GLY A 203 -9.47 5.87 -0.01
N PHE A 204 -9.64 6.72 1.01
CA PHE A 204 -10.52 7.88 0.99
C PHE A 204 -9.79 9.14 0.51
N ALA A 205 -8.46 9.14 0.58
CA ALA A 205 -7.58 10.25 0.23
C ALA A 205 -7.48 10.45 -1.29
#